data_AF-V4M0G4-F1
#
_entry.id   AF-V4M0G4-F1
#
_cell.length_a   1.000
_cell.length_b   1.000
_cell.length_c   1.000
_cell.angle_alpha   90.00
_cell.angle_beta   90.00
_cell.angle_gamma   90.00
#
_symmetry.space_group_name_H-M   'P 1'
#
loop_
_entity.id
_entity.type
_entity.pdbx_description
1 polymer ?
#
loop_
_entity_poly.entity_id
_entity_poly.type
_entity_poly.pdbx_seq_one_letter_code
_entity_poly.pdbx_strand_id
1 'polypeptide(L)'
;MRCGIVFIVSCVYICFILSHVEGVEAGDQPSECWDEIPFPGKCGFHGNKKCFKEMLSKNQTQRFLRCICNNWEPLNSRKEEHVCRCQRANPNNCTLP
;
A
#
# COMPACT_ATOMS: atom_id res chain seq x y z
N MET A 1 4.91 -45.46 21.46
CA MET A 1 4.11 -44.21 21.33
C MET A 1 5.00 -42.97 21.56
N ARG A 2 6.16 -42.89 20.90
CA ARG A 2 7.07 -41.73 20.98
C ARG A 2 7.03 -40.89 19.69
N CYS A 3 6.72 -41.51 18.55
CA CYS A 3 6.64 -40.83 17.26
C CYS A 3 5.45 -39.86 17.14
N GLY A 4 4.30 -40.17 17.74
CA GLY A 4 3.13 -39.29 17.69
C GLY A 4 3.34 -37.96 18.43
N ILE A 5 4.09 -37.98 19.53
CA ILE A 5 4.42 -36.77 20.30
C ILE A 5 5.35 -35.86 19.49
N VAL A 6 6.37 -36.45 18.83
CA VAL A 6 7.30 -35.69 17.97
C VAL A 6 6.56 -35.07 16.79
N PHE A 7 5.59 -35.78 16.20
CA PHE A 7 4.79 -35.27 15.08
C PHE A 7 3.92 -34.07 15.51
N ILE A 8 3.25 -34.16 16.66
CA ILE A 8 2.43 -33.07 17.21
C ILE A 8 3.29 -31.84 17.53
N VAL A 9 4.45 -32.03 18.16
CA VAL A 9 5.38 -30.93 18.48
C VAL A 9 5.89 -30.26 17.20
N SER A 10 6.18 -31.04 16.16
CA SER A 10 6.62 -30.48 14.87
C SER A 10 5.50 -29.70 14.17
N CYS A 11 4.26 -30.18 14.23
CA CYS A 11 3.11 -29.46 13.67
C CYS A 11 2.85 -28.14 14.39
N VAL A 12 2.88 -28.13 15.73
CA VAL A 12 2.67 -26.91 16.52
C VAL A 12 3.78 -25.89 16.26
N TYR A 13 5.03 -26.34 16.10
CA TYR A 13 6.15 -25.46 15.77
C TYR A 13 5.97 -24.81 14.39
N ILE A 14 5.59 -25.57 13.36
CA ILE A 14 5.34 -25.03 12.02
C ILE A 14 4.18 -24.01 12.05
N CYS A 15 3.07 -24.33 12.75
CA CYS A 15 1.96 -23.39 12.91
C CYS A 15 2.39 -22.12 13.64
N PHE A 16 3.25 -22.23 14.66
CA PHE A 16 3.78 -21.07 15.39
C PHE A 16 4.66 -20.18 14.50
N ILE A 17 5.50 -20.79 13.64
CA ILE A 17 6.29 -20.04 12.66
C ILE A 17 5.36 -19.36 11.64
N LEU A 18 4.31 -20.04 11.15
CA LEU A 18 3.35 -19.44 10.23
C LEU A 18 2.54 -18.29 10.87
N SER A 19 2.10 -18.44 12.12
CA SER A 19 1.40 -17.36 12.85
C SER A 19 2.32 -16.19 13.23
N HIS A 20 3.63 -16.42 13.39
CA HIS A 20 4.61 -15.34 13.53
C HIS A 20 4.91 -14.65 12.18
N VAL A 21 4.64 -15.32 11.06
CA VAL A 21 4.84 -14.79 9.70
C VAL A 21 3.56 -14.16 9.13
N GLU A 22 2.41 -14.33 9.78
CA GLU A 22 1.15 -13.65 9.41
C GLU A 22 1.17 -12.13 9.69
N GLY A 23 2.31 -11.59 10.12
CA GLY A 23 2.64 -10.17 10.17
C GLY A 23 3.70 -9.72 9.14
N VAL A 24 3.97 -10.49 8.08
CA VAL A 24 4.95 -10.12 7.04
C VAL A 24 4.35 -10.21 5.63
N GLU A 25 3.13 -9.69 5.47
CA GLU A 25 2.68 -9.11 4.20
C GLU A 25 3.18 -7.66 4.11
N ALA A 26 4.51 -7.45 4.06
CA ALA A 26 5.07 -6.17 3.65
C ALA A 26 6.53 -6.35 3.25
N GLY A 27 6.79 -6.24 1.96
CA GLY A 27 8.04 -6.61 1.31
C GLY A 27 9.31 -6.00 1.91
N ASP A 28 10.34 -6.86 1.91
CA ASP A 28 11.76 -6.59 2.08
C ASP A 28 12.34 -5.76 0.91
N GLN A 29 11.82 -4.55 0.72
CA GLN A 29 12.38 -3.56 -0.18
C GLN A 29 12.44 -2.26 0.63
N PRO A 30 13.44 -1.37 0.47
CA PRO A 30 13.25 0.03 0.83
C PRO A 30 12.02 0.49 0.06
N SER A 31 10.86 0.42 0.71
CA SER A 31 9.58 0.59 0.06
C SER A 31 9.55 2.04 -0.34
N GLU A 32 9.65 2.28 -1.65
CA GLU A 32 9.47 3.62 -2.18
C GLU A 32 8.24 4.20 -1.50
N CYS A 33 8.40 5.36 -0.87
CA CYS A 33 7.39 5.86 0.03
C CYS A 33 6.25 6.43 -0.81
N TRP A 34 5.11 5.73 -0.91
CA TRP A 34 3.98 6.14 -1.72
C TRP A 34 2.83 6.64 -0.85
N ASP A 35 2.31 7.83 -1.19
CA ASP A 35 1.04 8.34 -0.68
C ASP A 35 -0.09 8.01 -1.66
N GLU A 36 -1.19 7.49 -1.16
CA GLU A 36 -2.35 7.10 -1.97
C GLU A 36 -3.60 7.80 -1.45
N ILE A 37 -4.22 8.64 -2.28
CA ILE A 37 -5.47 9.33 -1.92
C ILE A 37 -6.47 9.17 -3.06
N PRO A 38 -7.72 8.74 -2.77
CA PRO A 38 -8.80 8.72 -3.75
C PRO A 38 -9.37 10.12 -3.99
N PHE A 39 -9.71 10.40 -5.24
CA PHE A 39 -10.35 11.62 -5.70
C PHE A 39 -11.55 11.29 -6.60
N PRO A 40 -12.59 12.15 -6.63
CA PRO A 40 -13.77 11.91 -7.46
C PRO A 40 -13.47 12.07 -8.97
N GLY A 41 -14.16 11.27 -9.78
CA GLY A 41 -14.04 11.24 -11.24
C GLY A 41 -12.95 10.28 -11.73
N LYS A 42 -12.67 10.30 -13.03
CA LYS A 42 -11.69 9.43 -13.69
C LYS A 42 -10.39 10.16 -14.04
N CYS A 43 -9.31 9.41 -14.18
CA CYS A 43 -8.07 9.84 -14.81
C CYS A 43 -8.33 10.24 -16.26
N GLY A 44 -8.15 11.53 -16.56
CA GLY A 44 -8.10 12.04 -17.92
C GLY A 44 -6.69 11.96 -18.52
N PHE A 45 -6.53 12.51 -19.73
CA PHE A 45 -5.24 12.56 -20.45
C PHE A 45 -4.09 13.20 -19.63
N HIS A 46 -4.42 14.14 -18.75
CA HIS A 46 -3.46 14.79 -17.84
C HIS A 46 -3.60 14.32 -16.37
N GLY A 47 -4.13 13.12 -16.14
CA GLY A 47 -4.43 12.59 -14.80
C GLY A 47 -3.24 12.66 -13.84
N ASN A 48 -2.05 12.22 -14.26
CA ASN A 48 -0.84 12.24 -13.42
C ASN A 48 -0.46 13.66 -12.97
N LYS A 49 -0.53 14.64 -13.89
CA LYS A 49 -0.23 16.05 -13.60
C LYS A 49 -1.29 16.67 -12.68
N LYS A 50 -2.55 16.28 -12.84
CA LYS A 50 -3.65 16.70 -11.97
C LYS A 50 -3.45 16.14 -10.56
N CYS A 51 -3.21 14.83 -10.43
CA CYS A 51 -2.89 14.18 -9.16
C CYS A 51 -1.74 14.86 -8.41
N PHE A 52 -0.66 15.20 -9.12
CA PHE A 52 0.48 15.89 -8.52
C PHE A 52 0.07 17.23 -7.89
N LYS A 53 -0.75 18.03 -8.57
CA LYS A 53 -1.25 19.30 -8.04
C LYS A 53 -2.20 19.11 -6.86
N GLU A 54 -3.11 18.13 -6.94
CA GLU A 54 -4.09 17.87 -5.89
C GLU A 54 -3.42 17.34 -4.61
N MET A 55 -2.43 16.48 -4.75
CA MET A 55 -1.60 15.99 -3.64
C MET A 55 -0.78 17.10 -2.98
N LEU A 56 -0.11 17.95 -3.77
CA LEU A 56 0.58 19.14 -3.23
C LEU A 56 -0.39 20.10 -2.53
N SER A 57 -1.61 20.22 -3.03
CA SER A 57 -2.62 21.08 -2.41
C SER A 57 -3.09 20.54 -1.06
N LYS A 58 -3.17 19.21 -0.90
CA LYS A 58 -3.48 18.55 0.38
C LYS A 58 -2.30 18.56 1.34
N ASN A 59 -1.07 18.44 0.84
CA ASN A 59 0.13 18.35 1.67
C ASN A 59 1.26 19.21 1.09
N GLN A 60 1.22 20.51 1.40
CA GLN A 60 2.13 21.52 0.83
C GLN A 60 3.59 21.36 1.28
N THR A 61 3.81 20.73 2.43
CA THR A 61 5.15 20.49 2.99
C THR A 61 5.80 19.24 2.38
N GLN A 62 4.99 18.34 1.81
CA GLN A 62 5.48 17.10 1.23
C GLN A 62 5.93 17.31 -0.21
N ARG A 63 7.17 16.92 -0.49
CA ARG A 63 7.72 16.93 -1.84
C ARG A 63 7.52 15.56 -2.49
N PHE A 64 6.92 15.55 -3.67
CA PHE A 64 6.72 14.35 -4.47
C PHE A 64 7.68 14.32 -5.66
N LEU A 65 8.17 13.13 -6.03
CA LEU A 65 9.01 12.91 -7.21
C LEU A 65 8.17 12.63 -8.44
N ARG A 66 7.18 11.74 -8.29
CA ARG A 66 6.27 11.31 -9.35
C ARG A 66 4.91 10.97 -8.77
N CYS A 67 3.88 11.13 -9.58
CA CYS A 67 2.51 10.73 -9.26
C CYS A 67 1.90 9.96 -10.41
N ILE A 68 1.11 8.96 -10.06
CA ILE A 68 0.40 8.08 -10.98
C ILE A 68 -1.09 8.21 -10.66
N CYS A 69 -1.90 8.32 -11.70
CA CYS A 69 -3.35 8.32 -11.62
C CYS A 69 -3.86 6.96 -12.07
N ASN A 70 -4.59 6.26 -11.19
CA ASN A 70 -5.24 5.00 -11.49
C ASN A 70 -6.76 5.15 -11.38
N ASN A 71 -7.50 4.73 -12.41
CA ASN A 71 -8.94 4.63 -12.30
C ASN A 71 -9.29 3.50 -11.32
N TRP A 72 -10.15 3.79 -10.36
CA TRP A 72 -10.68 2.81 -9.43
C TRP A 72 -12.16 2.66 -9.72
N GLU A 73 -12.57 1.47 -10.16
CA GLU A 73 -13.96 1.14 -10.45
C GLU A 73 -14.44 0.11 -9.41
N PRO A 74 -15.05 0.54 -8.30
CA PRO A 74 -15.62 -0.39 -7.34
C PRO A 74 -16.80 -1.10 -8.00
N LEU A 75 -16.83 -2.43 -7.92
CA LEU A 75 -17.83 -3.32 -8.54
C LEU A 75 -19.30 -2.93 -8.26
N ASN A 76 -19.55 -2.12 -7.23
CA ASN A 76 -20.89 -1.67 -6.80
C ASN A 76 -21.02 -0.15 -6.56
N SER A 77 -20.04 0.68 -6.94
CA SER A 77 -20.15 2.13 -6.75
C SER A 77 -20.68 2.83 -7.98
N ARG A 78 -21.75 3.62 -7.82
CA ARG A 78 -22.20 4.59 -8.84
C ARG A 78 -21.28 5.81 -8.98
N LYS A 79 -20.25 5.91 -8.14
CA LYS A 79 -19.30 7.02 -8.12
C LYS A 79 -18.01 6.53 -8.75
N GLU A 80 -17.64 7.17 -9.86
CA GLU A 80 -16.34 6.99 -10.47
C GLU A 80 -15.29 7.69 -9.59
N GLU A 81 -14.22 6.98 -9.26
CA GLU A 81 -13.12 7.50 -8.47
C GLU A 81 -11.79 7.18 -9.16
N HIS A 82 -10.78 7.98 -8.87
CA HIS A 82 -9.41 7.68 -9.24
C HIS A 82 -8.51 7.81 -8.04
N VAL A 83 -7.51 6.95 -7.97
CA VAL A 83 -6.51 6.96 -6.91
C VAL A 83 -5.26 7.65 -7.44
N CYS A 84 -4.85 8.71 -6.74
CA CYS A 84 -3.58 9.36 -6.96
C CYS A 84 -2.53 8.72 -6.05
N ARG A 85 -1.54 8.08 -6.68
CA ARG A 85 -0.42 7.41 -6.00
C ARG A 85 0.86 8.19 -6.25
N CYS A 86 1.43 8.81 -5.22
CA CYS A 86 2.56 9.73 -5.33
C CYS A 86 3.77 9.28 -4.51
N GLN A 87 4.94 9.19 -5.17
CA GLN A 87 6.19 8.84 -4.51
C GLN A 87 6.76 10.08 -3.82
N ARG A 88 7.02 9.98 -2.52
CA ARG A 88 7.66 11.03 -1.74
C ARG A 88 9.15 11.11 -2.08
N ALA A 89 9.68 12.33 -2.05
CA ALA A 89 11.10 12.60 -2.29
C ALA A 89 11.97 12.27 -1.07
N ASN A 90 11.39 12.27 0.14
CA ASN A 90 12.09 11.93 1.37
C ASN A 90 11.54 10.61 1.94
N PRO A 91 12.33 9.52 1.91
CA PRO A 91 11.93 8.22 2.47
C PRO A 91 12.03 8.14 4.00
N ASN A 92 12.56 9.15 4.69
CA ASN A 92 12.84 9.07 6.13
C ASN A 92 11.60 9.23 7.04
N ASN A 93 10.40 9.44 6.48
CA ASN A 93 9.14 9.67 7.22
C ASN A 93 8.00 8.77 6.73
N CYS A 94 8.32 7.55 6.27
CA CYS A 94 7.35 6.54 5.84
C CYS A 94 6.77 5.79 7.04
N THR A 95 6.26 6.51 8.04
CA THR A 95 5.54 5.87 9.13
C THR A 95 4.15 5.51 8.60
N LEU A 96 3.94 4.22 8.33
CA LEU A 96 2.60 3.66 8.13
C LEU A 96 1.76 3.99 9.38
N PRO A 97 0.58 4.60 9.23
CA PRO A 97 -0.37 4.76 10.33
C PRO A 97 -0.96 3.41 10.78
#